data_AF-A0A7Z8CY48-F1
#
_entry.id   AF-A0A7Z8CY48-F1
#
_cell.length_a   1.000
_cell.length_b   1.000
_cell.length_c   1.000
_cell.angle_alpha   90.00
_cell.angle_beta   90.00
_cell.angle_gamma   90.00
#
_symmetry.space_group_name_H-M   'P 1'
#
loop_
_entity.id
_entity.type
_entity.pdbx_description
1 polymer ?
#
loop_
_entity_poly.entity_id
_entity_poly.type
_entity_poly.pdbx_seq_one_letter_code
_entity_poly.pdbx_strand_id
1 'polypeptide(L)'
;MEMEYKDAVDVVKDSKGNEIKLHDVCKVLATGEIVIVEEGTNKHHKTKGLIAINDVIGLQDWLDVYPSGTLEVVGNMAVSVDD
;
A
#
# COMPACT_ATOMS: atom_id res chain seq x y z
N MET A 1 28.82 5.34 -0.64
CA MET A 1 28.26 5.36 0.72
C MET A 1 26.79 5.04 0.54
N GLU A 2 26.36 3.82 0.85
CA GLU A 2 24.93 3.49 0.84
C GLU A 2 24.22 4.42 1.83
N MET A 3 23.19 5.12 1.37
CA MET A 3 22.34 5.90 2.26
C MET A 3 21.41 4.92 2.98
N GLU A 4 21.57 4.76 4.30
CA GLU A 4 20.61 3.98 5.10
C GLU A 4 19.25 4.68 5.12
N TYR A 5 18.22 4.00 4.61
CA TYR A 5 16.81 4.38 4.74
C TYR A 5 16.18 3.57 5.87
N LYS A 6 15.28 4.19 6.64
CA LYS A 6 14.43 3.49 7.61
C LYS A 6 13.15 3.00 6.93
N ASP A 7 12.64 1.85 7.36
CA ASP A 7 11.36 1.35 6.85
C ASP A 7 10.19 2.18 7.44
N ALA A 8 9.17 2.44 6.62
CA ALA A 8 7.90 3.00 7.06
C ALA A 8 7.20 1.94 7.92
N VAL A 9 6.72 2.39 9.06
CA VAL A 9 6.54 1.56 10.24
C VAL A 9 5.06 1.22 10.34
N ASP A 10 4.67 0.09 9.77
CA ASP A 10 3.77 -0.90 10.41
C ASP A 10 3.22 -1.90 9.38
N VAL A 11 3.05 -3.15 9.83
CA VAL A 11 2.31 -4.17 9.08
C VAL A 11 0.84 -3.79 9.11
N VAL A 12 0.27 -3.46 7.95
CA VAL A 12 -1.16 -3.16 7.80
C VAL A 12 -1.91 -4.43 7.42
N LYS A 13 -2.99 -4.72 8.13
CA LYS A 13 -3.87 -5.85 7.84
C LYS A 13 -5.14 -5.42 7.13
N ASP A 14 -5.59 -6.21 6.17
CA ASP A 14 -6.86 -6.05 5.49
C ASP A 14 -8.05 -6.34 6.43
N SER A 15 -9.26 -6.16 5.92
CA SER A 15 -10.53 -6.42 6.62
C SER A 15 -10.74 -7.89 7.02
N LYS A 16 -9.94 -8.80 6.47
CA LYS A 16 -9.94 -10.24 6.76
C LYS A 16 -8.79 -10.64 7.70
N GLY A 17 -7.94 -9.70 8.11
CA GLY A 17 -6.80 -9.91 8.99
C GLY A 17 -5.52 -10.37 8.30
N ASN A 18 -5.48 -10.39 6.97
CA ASN A 18 -4.29 -10.72 6.18
C ASN A 18 -3.38 -9.50 6.05
N GLU A 19 -2.06 -9.72 6.05
CA GLU A 19 -1.10 -8.66 5.74
C GLU A 19 -1.24 -8.19 4.30
N ILE A 20 -1.30 -6.86 4.12
CA ILE A 20 -1.31 -6.19 2.82
C ILE A 20 0.12 -6.11 2.30
N LYS A 21 0.32 -6.48 1.03
CA LYS A 21 1.62 -6.65 0.39
C LYS A 21 1.77 -5.74 -0.83
N LEU A 22 3.01 -5.66 -1.30
CA LEU A 22 3.35 -4.99 -2.54
C LEU A 22 2.49 -5.51 -3.71
N HIS A 23 2.02 -4.58 -4.54
CA HIS A 23 1.12 -4.78 -5.67
C HIS A 23 -0.29 -5.26 -5.33
N ASP A 24 -0.68 -5.36 -4.06
CA ASP A 24 -2.08 -5.60 -3.72
C ASP A 24 -2.95 -4.44 -4.25
N VAL A 25 -4.10 -4.81 -4.79
CA VAL A 25 -5.17 -3.88 -5.13
C VAL A 25 -6.14 -3.89 -3.97
N CYS A 26 -6.31 -2.75 -3.32
CA CYS A 26 -7.13 -2.60 -2.14
C CYS A 26 -8.33 -1.71 -2.43
N LYS A 27 -9.48 -2.04 -1.84
CA LYS A 27 -10.63 -1.16 -1.75
C LYS A 27 -10.70 -0.53 -0.37
N VAL A 28 -10.78 0.80 -0.31
CA VAL A 28 -11.05 1.53 0.92
C VAL A 28 -12.52 1.33 1.30
N LEU A 29 -12.79 0.70 2.44
CA LEU A 29 -14.17 0.33 2.80
C LEU A 29 -15.08 1.55 3.05
N ALA A 30 -14.51 2.65 3.57
CA ALA A 30 -15.27 3.84 3.91
C ALA A 30 -15.75 4.64 2.68
N THR A 31 -14.93 4.71 1.63
CA THR A 31 -15.17 5.56 0.45
C THR A 31 -15.48 4.77 -0.81
N GLY A 32 -15.08 3.49 -0.85
CA GLY A 32 -15.16 2.65 -2.03
C GLY A 32 -14.04 2.89 -3.06
N GLU A 33 -13.07 3.77 -2.75
CA GLU A 33 -11.92 4.04 -3.60
C GLU A 33 -11.07 2.78 -3.79
N ILE A 34 -10.50 2.62 -4.98
CA ILE A 34 -9.53 1.58 -5.28
C ILE A 34 -8.13 2.19 -5.22
N VAL A 35 -7.22 1.53 -4.54
CA VAL A 35 -5.81 1.93 -4.45
C VAL A 35 -4.92 0.73 -4.81
N ILE A 36 -3.75 1.03 -5.36
CA ILE A 36 -2.70 0.05 -5.64
C ILE A 36 -1.62 0.24 -4.59
N VAL A 37 -1.11 -0.86 -4.05
CA VAL A 37 -0.02 -0.83 -3.08
C VAL A 37 1.32 -0.88 -3.82
N GLU A 38 2.16 0.13 -3.65
CA GLU A 38 3.47 0.26 -4.31
C GLU A 38 4.58 0.55 -3.29
N GLU A 39 5.84 0.53 -3.72
CA GLU A 39 6.95 1.04 -2.90
C GLU A 39 7.08 2.56 -3.02
N GLY A 40 7.05 3.25 -1.89
CA GLY A 40 7.32 4.68 -1.76
C GLY A 40 8.67 4.95 -1.11
N THR A 41 9.31 6.04 -1.53
CA THR A 41 10.56 6.53 -0.91
C THR A 41 10.49 8.04 -0.67
N ASN A 42 10.70 8.44 0.59
CA ASN A 42 10.90 9.83 0.95
C ASN A 42 12.39 10.09 1.22
N LYS A 43 13.05 10.75 0.25
CA LYS A 43 14.48 11.08 0.32
C LYS A 43 14.82 12.10 1.40
N HIS A 44 13.89 13.00 1.73
CA HIS A 44 14.10 14.04 2.74
C HIS A 44 14.14 13.44 4.14
N HIS A 45 13.18 12.57 4.46
CA HIS A 45 13.12 11.88 5.75
C HIS A 45 13.92 10.56 5.79
N LYS A 46 14.51 10.15 4.66
CA LYS A 46 15.21 8.88 4.48
C LYS A 46 14.36 7.68 4.90
N THR A 47 13.11 7.67 4.45
CA THR A 47 12.14 6.61 4.74
C THR A 47 11.73 5.90 3.46
N LYS A 48 11.55 4.58 3.50
CA LYS A 48 11.00 3.77 2.41
C LYS A 48 9.93 2.83 2.94
N GLY A 49 8.94 2.44 2.15
CA GLY A 49 7.92 1.50 2.61
C GLY A 49 6.74 1.44 1.65
N LEU A 50 5.65 0.77 2.06
CA LEU A 50 4.47 0.64 1.22
C LEU A 50 3.65 1.94 1.20
N ILE A 51 3.19 2.31 0.03
CA ILE A 51 2.26 3.41 -0.22
C ILE A 51 0.99 2.87 -0.86
N ALA A 52 -0.15 3.51 -0.58
CA ALA A 52 -1.37 3.33 -1.34
C ALA A 52 -1.44 4.45 -2.38
N ILE A 53 -1.63 4.10 -3.66
CA ILE A 53 -1.69 5.06 -4.77
C ILE A 53 -2.98 4.92 -5.57
N ASN A 54 -3.47 6.04 -6.10
CA ASN A 54 -4.45 6.08 -7.17
C ASN A 54 -4.21 7.32 -8.04
N ASP A 55 -3.59 7.11 -9.20
CA ASP A 55 -3.22 8.18 -10.13
C ASP A 55 -4.44 8.86 -10.79
N VAL A 56 -5.61 8.22 -10.83
CA VAL A 56 -6.84 8.79 -11.41
C VAL A 56 -7.33 9.97 -10.56
N ILE A 57 -7.15 9.90 -9.24
CA ILE A 57 -7.56 10.95 -8.30
C ILE A 57 -6.37 11.71 -7.69
N GLY A 58 -5.14 11.32 -8.03
CA GLY A 58 -3.91 11.92 -7.50
C GLY A 58 -3.64 11.58 -6.04
N LEU A 59 -4.08 10.40 -5.58
CA LEU A 59 -3.84 9.92 -4.21
C LEU A 59 -2.48 9.21 -4.14
N GLN A 60 -1.70 9.57 -3.13
CA GLN A 60 -0.45 8.90 -2.78
C GLN A 60 -0.17 9.11 -1.29
N ASP A 61 -0.46 8.10 -0.49
CA ASP A 61 -0.26 8.13 0.97
C ASP A 61 0.54 6.91 1.43
N TRP A 62 1.24 7.04 2.56
CA TRP A 62 1.83 5.88 3.22
C TRP A 62 0.75 4.89 3.62
N LEU A 63 1.00 3.59 3.47
CA LEU A 63 0.00 2.57 3.77
C LEU A 63 -0.40 2.57 5.26
N ASP A 64 0.53 2.96 6.14
CA ASP A 64 0.35 3.03 7.60
C ASP A 64 -0.67 4.08 8.07
N VAL A 65 -1.08 5.03 7.21
CA VAL A 65 -2.16 5.98 7.54
C VAL A 65 -3.54 5.31 7.55
N TYR A 66 -3.66 4.14 6.91
CA TYR A 66 -4.88 3.34 6.89
C TYR A 66 -4.88 2.37 8.08
N PRO A 67 -5.80 2.51 9.05
CA PRO A 67 -5.89 1.57 10.15
C PRO A 67 -6.14 0.15 9.64
N SER A 68 -5.54 -0.84 10.30
CA SER A 68 -5.82 -2.25 10.00
C SER A 68 -7.33 -2.54 10.03
N GLY A 69 -7.81 -3.28 9.04
CA GLY A 69 -9.22 -3.61 8.86
C GLY A 69 -10.03 -2.63 8.00
N THR A 70 -9.44 -1.50 7.58
CA THR A 70 -10.14 -0.48 6.77
C THR A 70 -10.02 -0.67 5.26
N LEU A 71 -9.08 -1.50 4.83
CA LEU A 71 -8.84 -1.87 3.43
C LEU A 71 -9.28 -3.32 3.19
N GLU A 72 -9.90 -3.59 2.05
CA GLU A 72 -10.13 -4.96 1.57
C GLU A 72 -9.21 -5.23 0.37
N VAL A 73 -8.38 -6.27 0.44
CA VAL A 73 -7.62 -6.75 -0.73
C VAL A 73 -8.60 -7.42 -1.70
N VAL A 74 -8.62 -6.93 -2.95
CA VAL A 74 -9.50 -7.43 -4.03
C VAL A 74 -8.73 -8.14 -5.15
N GLY A 75 -7.40 -8.06 -5.14
CA GLY A 75 -6.52 -8.73 -6.09
C GLY A 75 -5.07 -8.31 -5.88
N ASN A 76 -4.17 -8.81 -6.73
CA ASN A 76 -2.77 -8.40 -6.75
C ASN A 76 -2.32 -8.22 -8.21
N MET A 77 -1.73 -7.07 -8.54
CA MET A 77 -1.34 -6.70 -9.91
C MET A 77 -0.22 -7.55 -10.49
N ALA A 78 0.56 -8.25 -9.65
CA ALA A 78 1.65 -9.11 -10.09
C ALA A 78 1.18 -10.53 -10.47
N VAL A 79 -0.10 -10.86 -10.25
CA VAL A 79 -0.65 -12.19 -10.58
C VAL A 79 -1.23 -12.15 -11.99
N SER A 80 -0.62 -12.87 -12.92
CA SER A 80 -1.26 -13.30 -14.16
C SER A 80 -1.74 -14.75 -14.00
N VAL A 81 -2.95 -15.03 -14.47
CA VAL A 81 -3.39 -16.39 -14.72
C VAL A 81 -3.32 -16.54 -16.24
N ASP A 82 -2.32 -17.26 -16.73
CA ASP A 82 -2.27 -17.62 -18.14
C ASP A 82 -3.36 -18.67 -18.37
N ASP A 83 -4.38 -18.34 -19.18
CA ASP A 83 -5.41 -19.28 -19.67
C ASP A 83 -4.85 -20.22 -20.75
#